data_AF-A0A6I4W5N2-F1
#
_entry.id   AF-A0A6I4W5N2-F1
#
_cell.length_a   1.000
_cell.length_b   1.000
_cell.length_c   1.000
_cell.angle_alpha   90.00
_cell.angle_beta   90.00
_cell.angle_gamma   90.00
#
_symmetry.space_group_name_H-M   'P 1'
#
loop_
_entity.id
_entity.type
_entity.pdbx_description
1 polymer ?
#
loop_
_entity_poly.entity_id
_entity_poly.type
_entity_poly.pdbx_seq_one_letter_code
_entity_poly.pdbx_strand_id
1 'polypeptide(L)'
;MTTNKYTVQPETLRDAGRELSAAGDRLNEQWTALKSTVDGMGQPWGGDDIGMIIGESYTAIQDQADESFSGAAEDLAAFGEKLAAMADNHEKAEESMVGEINSVSAALNGG
;
A
#
# COMPACT_ATOMS: atom_id res chain seq x y z
N MET A 1 -25.71 -27.39 -7.43
CA MET A 1 -24.32 -26.91 -7.59
C MET A 1 -24.35 -25.41 -7.34
N THR A 2 -24.17 -25.00 -6.09
CA THR A 2 -24.10 -23.60 -5.69
C THR A 2 -22.73 -23.09 -6.10
N THR A 3 -22.64 -22.50 -7.29
CA THR A 3 -21.48 -21.68 -7.64
C THR A 3 -21.39 -20.60 -6.59
N ASN A 4 -20.36 -20.67 -5.73
CA ASN A 4 -20.10 -19.66 -4.72
C ASN A 4 -19.78 -18.37 -5.50
N LYS A 5 -20.81 -17.54 -5.74
CA LYS A 5 -20.68 -16.28 -6.44
C LYS A 5 -19.82 -15.41 -5.53
N TYR A 6 -18.53 -15.33 -5.83
CA TYR A 6 -17.62 -14.43 -5.15
C TYR A 6 -18.06 -13.02 -5.58
N THR A 7 -19.02 -12.46 -4.86
CA THR A 7 -19.48 -11.09 -5.09
C THR A 7 -18.35 -10.20 -4.59
N VAL A 8 -17.46 -9.81 -5.51
CA VAL A 8 -16.51 -8.74 -5.23
C VAL A 8 -17.34 -7.48 -4.97
N GLN A 9 -17.14 -6.89 -3.80
CA GLN A 9 -17.75 -5.63 -3.38
C GLN A 9 -16.72 -4.52 -3.65
N PRO A 10 -16.84 -3.75 -4.75
CA PRO A 10 -15.88 -2.70 -5.10
C PRO A 10 -15.66 -1.71 -3.95
N GLU A 11 -16.70 -1.42 -3.17
CA GLU A 11 -16.64 -0.60 -1.96
C GLU A 11 -15.69 -1.20 -0.91
N THR A 12 -15.77 -2.50 -0.64
CA THR A 12 -14.89 -3.17 0.33
C THR A 12 -13.43 -3.12 -0.14
N LEU A 13 -13.18 -3.28 -1.45
CA LEU A 13 -11.84 -3.16 -2.02
C LEU A 13 -11.30 -1.74 -1.91
N ARG A 14 -12.13 -0.72 -2.17
CA ARG A 14 -11.72 0.68 -2.02
C ARG A 14 -11.43 1.03 -0.57
N ASP A 15 -12.22 0.52 0.36
CA ASP A 15 -12.04 0.78 1.79
C ASP A 15 -10.72 0.17 2.27
N ALA A 16 -10.48 -1.11 1.96
CA ALA A 16 -9.21 -1.76 2.22
C ALA A 16 -8.02 -1.05 1.53
N GLY A 17 -8.23 -0.55 0.31
CA GLY A 17 -7.23 0.23 -0.42
C GLY A 17 -6.83 1.50 0.32
N ARG A 18 -7.82 2.28 0.79
CA ARG A 18 -7.58 3.50 1.57
C ARG A 18 -6.91 3.22 2.91
N GLU A 19 -7.30 2.14 3.59
CA GLU A 19 -6.70 1.74 4.86
C GLU A 19 -5.22 1.35 4.70
N LEU A 20 -4.87 0.61 3.63
CA LEU A 20 -3.49 0.26 3.34
C LEU A 20 -2.63 1.48 3.00
N SER A 21 -3.13 2.38 2.13
CA SER A 21 -2.42 3.63 1.83
C SER A 21 -2.19 4.47 3.09
N ALA A 22 -3.22 4.65 3.92
CA ALA A 22 -3.11 5.39 5.17
C ALA A 22 -2.13 4.72 6.16
N ALA A 23 -2.07 3.39 6.19
CA ALA A 23 -1.09 2.66 7.00
C ALA A 23 0.34 2.87 6.49
N GLY A 24 0.55 2.89 5.17
CA GLY A 24 1.83 3.21 4.53
C GLY A 24 2.29 4.62 4.86
N ASP A 25 1.42 5.62 4.66
CA ASP A 25 1.69 7.03 5.00
C ASP A 25 2.09 7.18 6.47
N ARG A 26 1.30 6.58 7.38
CA ARG A 26 1.58 6.63 8.81
C ARG A 26 2.91 5.96 9.15
N LEU A 27 3.25 4.82 8.54
CA LEU A 27 4.53 4.16 8.78
C LEU A 27 5.70 5.07 8.38
N ASN A 28 5.62 5.68 7.20
CA ASN A 28 6.65 6.57 6.70
C ASN A 28 6.81 7.83 7.58
N GLU A 29 5.71 8.43 8.01
CA GLU A 29 5.71 9.57 8.93
C GLU A 29 6.38 9.24 10.27
N GLN A 30 6.02 8.11 10.88
CA GLN A 30 6.57 7.69 12.16
C GLN A 30 8.06 7.34 12.06
N TRP A 31 8.46 6.67 10.98
CA TRP A 31 9.87 6.36 10.72
C TRP A 31 10.70 7.63 10.53
N THR A 32 10.22 8.57 9.71
CA THR A 32 10.88 9.85 9.46
C THR A 32 11.01 10.67 10.74
N ALA A 33 9.97 10.70 11.58
CA ALA A 33 9.99 11.39 12.87
C ALA A 33 11.01 10.77 13.84
N LEU A 34 11.09 9.44 13.89
CA LEU A 34 12.10 8.72 14.69
C LEU A 34 13.51 9.07 14.22
N LYS A 35 13.78 8.93 12.92
CA LYS A 35 15.09 9.25 12.31
C LYS A 35 15.51 10.68 12.61
N SER A 36 14.62 11.65 12.41
CA SER A 36 14.88 13.06 12.72
C SER A 36 15.17 13.28 14.21
N THR A 37 14.44 12.61 15.11
CA THR A 37 14.66 12.72 16.56
C THR A 37 16.04 12.21 16.95
N VAL A 38 16.41 11.06 16.40
CA VAL A 38 17.71 10.41 16.62
C VAL A 38 18.85 11.23 16.05
N ASP A 39 18.75 11.68 14.80
CA ASP A 39 19.77 12.53 14.16
C ASP A 39 19.98 13.83 14.97
N GLY A 40 18.90 14.37 15.55
CA GLY A 40 18.94 15.53 16.43
C GLY A 40 19.68 15.32 17.76
N MET A 41 19.87 14.06 18.20
CA MET A 41 20.69 13.74 19.37
C MET A 41 22.19 13.77 19.06
N GLY A 42 22.56 13.78 17.77
CA GLY A 42 23.94 13.75 17.30
C GLY A 42 24.59 12.38 17.48
N GLN A 43 25.91 12.35 17.38
CA GLN A 43 26.71 11.14 17.45
C GLN A 43 27.28 10.99 18.87
N PRO A 44 26.74 10.09 19.72
CA PRO A 44 27.23 9.91 21.09
C PRO A 44 28.56 9.15 21.17
N TRP A 45 29.00 8.53 20.07
CA TRP A 45 30.28 7.82 19.99
C TRP A 45 31.45 8.79 19.75
N GLY A 46 32.60 8.48 20.37
CA GLY A 46 33.83 9.24 20.19
C GLY A 46 34.50 9.00 18.82
N GLY A 47 35.62 9.69 18.58
CA GLY A 47 36.43 9.54 17.36
C GLY A 47 37.63 8.61 17.51
N ASP A 48 37.72 7.84 18.61
CA ASP A 48 38.73 6.79 18.78
C ASP A 48 38.31 5.51 18.03
N ASP A 49 39.22 4.54 17.92
CA ASP A 49 38.98 3.30 17.16
C ASP A 49 37.69 2.58 17.58
N ILE A 50 37.40 2.56 18.89
CA ILE A 50 36.18 1.96 19.43
C ILE A 50 34.95 2.80 19.04
N GLY A 51 35.02 4.13 19.20
CA GLY A 51 33.95 5.04 18.80
C GLY A 51 33.63 4.97 17.31
N MET A 52 34.64 4.85 16.45
CA MET A 52 34.46 4.69 14.99
C MET A 52 33.72 3.38 14.67
N ILE A 53 34.13 2.24 15.25
CA ILE A 53 33.46 0.94 15.01
C ILE A 53 31.99 0.99 15.46
N ILE A 54 31.70 1.65 16.58
CA ILE A 54 30.33 1.86 17.06
C ILE A 54 29.54 2.70 16.05
N GLY A 55 30.10 3.82 15.59
CA GLY A 55 29.45 4.70 14.64
C GLY A 55 29.17 4.05 13.28
N GLU A 56 30.13 3.28 12.75
CA GLU A 56 29.96 2.52 11.51
C GLU A 56 28.88 1.45 11.65
N SER A 57 28.92 0.67 12.74
CA SER A 57 27.93 -0.38 13.01
C SER A 57 26.52 0.22 13.16
N TYR A 58 26.42 1.34 13.85
CA TYR A 58 25.17 2.07 14.02
C TYR A 58 24.62 2.55 12.68
N THR A 59 25.45 3.20 11.86
CA THR A 59 25.06 3.74 10.56
C THR A 59 24.57 2.63 9.64
N ALA A 60 25.27 1.50 9.57
CA ALA A 60 24.85 0.36 8.76
C ALA A 60 23.48 -0.20 9.17
N ILE A 61 23.20 -0.28 10.48
CA ILE A 61 21.89 -0.73 10.98
C ILE A 61 20.81 0.31 10.69
N GLN A 62 21.12 1.61 10.85
CA GLN A 62 20.19 2.69 10.54
C GLN A 62 19.82 2.70 9.05
N ASP A 63 20.79 2.53 8.15
CA ASP A 63 20.56 2.47 6.70
C ASP A 63 19.69 1.26 6.33
N GLN A 64 19.97 0.09 6.90
CA GLN A 64 19.14 -1.10 6.68
C GLN A 64 17.70 -0.91 7.19
N ALA A 65 17.54 -0.25 8.33
CA ALA A 65 16.22 0.08 8.87
C ALA A 65 15.49 1.08 7.97
N ASP A 66 16.21 2.08 7.44
CA ASP A 66 15.66 3.08 6.52
C ASP A 66 15.09 2.44 5.26
N GLU A 67 15.86 1.57 4.61
CA GLU A 67 15.40 0.79 3.45
C GLU A 67 14.18 -0.08 3.80
N SER A 68 14.22 -0.75 4.95
CA SER A 68 13.16 -1.68 5.34
C SER A 68 11.83 -0.98 5.62
N PHE A 69 11.85 0.13 6.37
CA PHE A 69 10.63 0.85 6.74
C PHE A 69 10.07 1.70 5.61
N SER A 70 10.93 2.35 4.83
CA SER A 70 10.49 3.09 3.63
C SER A 70 9.92 2.14 2.57
N GLY A 71 10.60 1.03 2.29
CA GLY A 71 10.10 0.01 1.35
C GLY A 71 8.78 -0.61 1.80
N ALA A 72 8.62 -0.92 3.10
CA ALA A 72 7.35 -1.41 3.62
C ALA A 72 6.21 -0.38 3.49
N ALA A 73 6.49 0.90 3.69
CA ALA A 73 5.51 1.96 3.51
C ALA A 73 5.09 2.10 2.03
N GLU A 74 6.05 2.05 1.11
CA GLU A 74 5.81 2.07 -0.33
C GLU A 74 4.97 0.86 -0.79
N ASP A 75 5.29 -0.34 -0.29
CA ASP A 75 4.53 -1.56 -0.61
C ASP A 75 3.08 -1.47 -0.13
N LEU A 76 2.83 -0.94 1.08
CA LEU A 76 1.49 -0.73 1.60
C LEU A 76 0.69 0.23 0.72
N ALA A 77 1.30 1.35 0.32
CA ALA A 77 0.67 2.30 -0.60
C ALA A 77 0.37 1.65 -1.96
N ALA A 78 1.33 0.91 -2.53
CA ALA A 78 1.18 0.22 -3.80
C ALA A 78 0.10 -0.88 -3.77
N PHE A 79 -0.05 -1.59 -2.66
CA PHE A 79 -1.16 -2.53 -2.48
C PHE A 79 -2.50 -1.79 -2.38
N GLY A 80 -2.53 -0.64 -1.71
CA GLY A 80 -3.71 0.23 -1.66
C GLY A 80 -4.19 0.64 -3.05
N GLU A 81 -3.27 1.11 -3.90
CA GLU A 81 -3.55 1.48 -5.30
C GLU A 81 -4.05 0.29 -6.13
N LYS A 82 -3.45 -0.91 -5.95
CA LYS A 82 -3.88 -2.13 -6.65
C LYS A 82 -5.30 -2.54 -6.27
N LEU A 83 -5.70 -2.39 -5.01
CA LEU A 83 -7.07 -2.68 -4.57
C LEU A 83 -8.07 -1.67 -5.15
N ALA A 84 -7.72 -0.39 -5.20
CA ALA A 84 -8.54 0.63 -5.85
C ALA A 84 -8.72 0.33 -7.36
N ALA A 85 -7.63 -0.03 -8.04
CA ALA A 85 -7.67 -0.42 -9.45
C ALA A 85 -8.52 -1.69 -9.68
N MET A 86 -8.46 -2.66 -8.76
CA MET A 86 -9.31 -3.85 -8.83
C MET A 86 -10.80 -3.48 -8.70
N ALA A 87 -11.15 -2.57 -7.80
CA ALA A 87 -12.53 -2.08 -7.64
C ALA A 87 -13.04 -1.42 -8.93
N ASP A 88 -12.26 -0.53 -9.53
CA ASP A 88 -12.62 0.17 -10.76
C ASP A 88 -12.79 -0.80 -11.94
N ASN A 89 -11.93 -1.81 -12.03
CA ASN A 89 -12.02 -2.84 -13.07
C ASN A 89 -13.28 -3.71 -12.90
N HIS A 90 -13.67 -4.01 -11.66
CA HIS A 90 -14.89 -4.77 -11.38
C HIS A 90 -16.15 -4.00 -11.76
N GLU A 91 -16.25 -2.71 -11.43
CA GLU A 91 -17.40 -1.89 -11.79
C GLU A 91 -17.54 -1.75 -13.31
N LYS A 92 -16.44 -1.46 -14.02
CA LYS A 92 -16.45 -1.38 -15.48
C LYS A 92 -16.90 -2.70 -16.14
N ALA A 93 -16.49 -3.83 -15.59
CA ALA A 93 -16.90 -5.13 -16.09
C ALA A 93 -18.41 -5.38 -15.88
N GLU A 94 -18.95 -5.01 -14.72
CA GLU A 94 -20.39 -5.12 -14.44
C GLU A 94 -21.21 -4.18 -15.33
N GLU A 95 -20.80 -2.93 -15.49
CA GLU A 95 -21.44 -1.95 -16.39
C GLU A 95 -21.49 -2.45 -17.84
N SER A 96 -20.39 -3.02 -18.34
CA SER A 96 -20.32 -3.60 -19.69
C SER A 96 -21.27 -4.78 -19.84
N MET A 97 -21.31 -5.69 -18.86
CA MET A 97 -22.18 -6.86 -18.89
C MET A 97 -23.66 -6.48 -18.84
N VAL A 98 -24.04 -5.52 -17.99
CA VAL A 98 -25.41 -5.00 -17.93
C VAL A 98 -25.80 -4.33 -19.24
N GLY A 99 -24.90 -3.58 -19.88
CA GLY A 99 -25.12 -2.99 -21.19
C GLY A 99 -25.38 -4.03 -22.28
N GLU A 100 -24.57 -5.10 -22.33
CA GLU A 100 -24.76 -6.21 -23.26
C GLU A 100 -26.09 -6.95 -23.04
N ILE A 101 -26.44 -7.27 -21.79
CA ILE A 101 -27.70 -7.94 -21.45
C ILE A 101 -28.90 -7.08 -21.85
N ASN A 102 -28.87 -5.77 -21.61
CA ASN A 102 -29.93 -4.85 -22.02
C ASN A 102 -30.08 -4.80 -23.54
N SER A 103 -28.95 -4.81 -24.27
CA SER A 103 -28.95 -4.82 -25.74
C SER A 103 -29.56 -6.11 -26.32
N VAL A 104 -29.21 -7.27 -25.75
CA VAL A 104 -29.77 -8.57 -26.13
C VAL A 104 -31.25 -8.63 -25.79
N SER A 105 -31.65 -8.15 -24.61
CA SER A 105 -33.05 -8.12 -24.20
C SER A 105 -33.89 -7.23 -25.12
N ALA A 106 -33.36 -6.08 -25.54
CA ALA A 106 -34.02 -5.21 -26.51
C ALA A 106 -34.17 -5.88 -27.88
N ALA A 107 -33.13 -6.59 -28.36
CA ALA A 107 -33.18 -7.33 -29.62
C ALA A 107 -34.21 -8.48 -29.59
N LEU A 108 -34.34 -9.18 -28.46
CA LEU A 108 -35.30 -10.27 -28.28
C LEU A 108 -36.74 -9.80 -28.12
N ASN A 109 -36.97 -8.62 -27.51
CA ASN A 109 -38.31 -8.06 -27.33
C ASN A 109 -38.79 -7.22 -28.54
N GLY A 110 -37.90 -6.87 -29.46
CA GLY A 110 -38.19 -6.07 -30.65
C GLY A 110 -38.33 -6.86 -31.96
N GLY A 111 -38.29 -8.20 -31.90
CA GLY A 111 -38.42 -9.11 -33.05
C GLY A 111 -39.74 -9.88 -33.08
#